data_AF-A0A2E7ECD7-F1
#
_entry.id   AF-A0A2E7ECD7-F1
#
_cell.length_a   1.000
_cell.length_b   1.000
_cell.length_c   1.000
_cell.angle_alpha   90.00
_cell.angle_beta   90.00
_cell.angle_gamma   90.00
#
_symmetry.space_group_name_H-M   'P 1'
#
loop_
_entity.id
_entity.type
_entity.pdbx_description
1 polymer ?
#
loop_
_entity_poly.entity_id
_entity_poly.type
_entity_poly.pdbx_seq_one_letter_code
_entity_poly.pdbx_strand_id
1 'polypeptide(L)' 'MTAATVTRALEANRRFTDLKDAEARLAQARRDLDAKVIDADEYETITDVCQKIIRACRD' A
#
# COMPACT_ATOMS: atom_id res chain seq x y z
N MET A 1 13.93 -21.19 18.10
CA MET A 1 13.56 -19.94 17.39
C MET A 1 14.56 -18.89 17.78
N THR A 2 15.29 -18.27 16.84
CA THR A 2 16.36 -17.30 17.17
C THR A 2 15.87 -15.87 17.00
N ALA A 3 16.50 -14.90 17.67
CA ALA A 3 16.14 -13.48 17.55
C ALA A 3 16.13 -12.99 16.10
N ALA A 4 17.09 -13.44 15.28
CA ALA A 4 17.16 -13.13 13.85
C ALA A 4 15.96 -13.68 13.05
N THR A 5 15.44 -14.86 13.42
CA THR A 5 14.24 -15.44 12.80
C THR A 5 13.00 -14.60 13.14
N VAL A 6 12.91 -14.12 14.38
CA VAL A 6 11.80 -13.29 14.85
C VAL A 6 11.81 -11.92 14.18
N THR A 7 12.98 -11.25 14.08
CA THR A 7 13.12 -9.97 13.39
C THR A 7 12.70 -10.08 11.92
N ARG A 8 13.18 -11.09 11.20
CA ARG A 8 12.79 -11.32 9.80
C ARG A 8 11.29 -11.57 9.64
N ALA A 9 10.67 -12.31 10.56
CA ALA A 9 9.24 -12.55 10.56
C ALA A 9 8.42 -11.28 10.84
N LEU A 10 8.90 -10.40 11.74
CA LEU A 10 8.29 -9.10 12.02
C LEU A 10 8.38 -8.17 10.81
N GLU A 11 9.54 -8.12 10.13
CA GLU A 11 9.73 -7.33 8.93
C GLU A 11 8.85 -7.82 7.77
N ALA A 12 8.75 -9.15 7.58
CA ALA A 12 7.88 -9.74 6.57
C ALA A 12 6.40 -9.43 6.83
N ASN A 13 5.96 -9.51 8.09
CA ASN A 13 4.59 -9.13 8.45
C ASN A 13 4.31 -7.65 8.19
N ARG A 14 5.26 -6.77 8.53
CA ARG A 14 5.13 -5.33 8.28
C ARG A 14 4.97 -5.04 6.79
N ARG A 15 5.85 -5.59 5.94
CA ARG A 15 5.75 -5.46 4.47
C ARG A 15 4.43 -5.99 3.93
N PHE A 16 3.91 -7.09 4.48
CA PHE A 16 2.62 -7.64 4.08
C PHE A 16 1.46 -6.69 4.42
N THR A 17 1.45 -6.12 5.62
CA THR A 17 0.45 -5.12 6.04
C THR A 17 0.54 -3.87 5.18
N ASP A 18 1.73 -3.32 4.98
CA ASP A 18 1.95 -2.13 4.14
C ASP A 18 1.46 -2.35 2.69
N LEU A 19 1.69 -3.55 2.13
CA LEU A 19 1.19 -3.93 0.81
C LEU A 19 -0.34 -4.00 0.78
N LYS A 20 -0.97 -4.63 1.78
CA LYS A 20 -2.43 -4.77 1.84
C LYS A 20 -3.13 -3.43 2.03
N ASP A 21 -2.56 -2.55 2.85
CA ASP A 21 -3.07 -1.21 3.05
C ASP A 21 -2.96 -0.35 1.78
N ALA A 22 -1.85 -0.45 1.05
CA ALA A 22 -1.68 0.24 -0.22
C ALA A 22 -2.67 -0.25 -1.29
N GLU A 23 -2.91 -1.57 -1.38
CA GLU A 23 -3.94 -2.15 -2.26
C GLU A 23 -5.34 -1.65 -1.90
N ALA A 24 -5.67 -1.59 -0.60
CA ALA A 24 -6.96 -1.10 -0.12
C ALA A 24 -7.16 0.40 -0.43
N ARG A 25 -6.12 1.21 -0.24
CA ARG A 25 -6.15 2.65 -0.56
C ARG A 25 -6.36 2.91 -2.03
N LEU A 26 -5.75 2.12 -2.92
CA LEU A 26 -6.01 2.21 -4.37
C LEU A 26 -7.47 1.93 -4.73
N ALA A 27 -8.04 0.87 -4.15
CA ALA A 27 -9.43 0.52 -4.35
C ALA A 27 -10.37 1.61 -3.81
N GLN A 28 -10.03 2.21 -2.67
CA GLN A 28 -10.80 3.31 -2.10
C GLN A 28 -10.72 4.56 -2.97
N ALA A 29 -9.51 4.99 -3.36
CA ALA A 29 -9.32 6.16 -4.22
C ALA A 29 -10.07 6.02 -5.54
N ARG A 30 -10.16 4.80 -6.10
CA ARG A 30 -10.94 4.55 -7.32
C ARG A 30 -12.44 4.76 -7.11
N ARG A 31 -12.96 4.35 -5.94
CA ARG A 31 -14.36 4.60 -5.57
C ARG A 31 -14.60 6.08 -5.29
N ASP A 32 -13.66 6.76 -4.65
CA ASP A 32 -13.77 8.19 -4.35
C ASP A 32 -13.77 9.03 -5.63
N LEU A 33 -12.97 8.64 -6.63
CA LEU A 33 -12.99 9.26 -7.96
C LEU A 33 -14.34 9.05 -8.66
N ASP A 34 -14.89 7.83 -8.62
CA ASP A 34 -16.20 7.52 -9.20
C ASP A 34 -17.34 8.29 -8.52
N ALA A 35 -17.26 8.42 -7.20
CA ALA A 35 -18.16 9.22 -6.38
C ALA A 35 -17.94 10.75 -6.51
N LYS A 36 -16.92 11.18 -7.29
CA LYS A 36 -16.50 12.59 -7.44
C LYS A 36 -16.18 13.29 -6.12
N VAL A 37 -15.69 12.52 -5.15
CA VAL A 37 -15.21 13.02 -3.85
C VAL A 37 -13.81 13.61 -3.99
N ILE A 38 -13.01 13.03 -4.88
CA ILE A 38 -11.68 13.51 -5.27
C ILE A 38 -11.63 13.74 -6.78
N ASP A 39 -10.71 14.58 -7.23
CA ASP A 39 -10.46 14.79 -8.65
C ASP A 39 -9.41 13.82 -9.24
N ALA A 40 -9.21 13.90 -10.55
CA ALA A 40 -8.30 13.00 -11.26
C ALA A 40 -6.83 13.21 -10.91
N ASP A 41 -6.42 14.42 -10.54
CA ASP A 41 -5.04 14.75 -10.13
C ASP A 41 -4.76 14.21 -8.73
N GLU A 42 -5.73 14.36 -7.81
CA GLU A 42 -5.68 13.73 -6.48
C GLU A 42 -5.63 12.20 -6.60
N TYR A 43 -6.46 11.61 -7.47
CA TYR A 43 -6.44 10.17 -7.72
C TYR A 43 -5.10 9.69 -8.26
N GLU A 44 -4.48 10.41 -9.20
CA GLU A 44 -3.18 10.09 -9.77
C GLU A 44 -2.08 10.15 -8.69
N THR A 45 -2.09 11.20 -7.87
CA THR A 45 -1.14 11.36 -6.75
C THR A 45 -1.25 10.21 -5.75
N ILE A 46 -2.47 9.87 -5.32
CA ILE A 46 -2.69 8.74 -4.41
C ILE A 46 -2.23 7.43 -5.05
N THR A 47 -2.51 7.26 -6.34
CA THR A 47 -2.14 6.05 -7.09
C THR A 47 -0.63 5.88 -7.21
N ASP A 48 0.10 6.94 -7.55
CA ASP A 48 1.57 6.93 -7.66
C ASP A 48 2.22 6.53 -6.32
N VAL A 49 1.77 7.12 -5.21
CA VAL A 49 2.30 6.79 -3.86
C VAL A 49 2.02 5.33 -3.52
N CYS A 50 0.80 4.84 -3.73
CA CYS A 50 0.46 3.46 -3.41
C CYS A 50 1.22 2.45 -4.29
N GLN A 51 1.42 2.77 -5.58
CA GLN A 51 2.20 1.91 -6.48
C GLN A 51 3.67 1.84 -6.07
N LYS A 52 4.27 2.94 -5.60
CA LYS A 52 5.64 2.95 -5.06
C LYS A 52 5.78 2.04 -3.84
N ILE A 53 4.81 2.08 -2.91
CA ILE A 53 4.80 1.22 -1.72
C ILE A 53 4.68 -0.25 -2.12
N ILE A 54 3.77 -0.58 -3.06
CA ILE A 54 3.59 -1.96 -3.52
C ILE A 54 4.86 -2.49 -4.20
N ARG A 55 5.54 -1.67 -5.01
CA ARG A 55 6.84 -2.03 -5.61
C ARG A 55 7.89 -2.29 -4.53
N ALA A 56 8.03 -1.39 -3.55
CA ALA A 56 8.99 -1.53 -2.46
C ALA A 56 8.73 -2.76 -1.56
N CYS A 57 7.49 -3.24 -1.48
CA CYS A 57 7.14 -4.45 -0.74
C CYS A 57 7.37 -5.74 -1.53
N ARG A 58 7.44 -5.67 -2.87
CA ARG A 58 7.69 -6.83 -3.76
C ARG A 58 9.17 -7.07 -4.05
N ASP A 59 10.01 -6.04 -3.89
CA ASP A 59 11.48 -6.11 -3.96
C ASP A 59 12.09 -6.61 -2.63
#